data_AF-X0XKE5-F1
#
_entry.id   AF-X0XKE5-F1
#
_cell.length_a   1.000
_cell.length_b   1.000
_cell.length_c   1.000
_cell.angle_alpha   90.00
_cell.angle_beta   90.00
_cell.angle_gamma   90.00
#
_symmetry.space_group_name_H-M   'P 1'
#
loop_
_entity.id
_entity.type
_entity.pdbx_description
1 polymer ?
#
loop_
_entity_poly.entity_id
_entity_poly.type
_entity_poly.pdbx_seq_one_letter_code
_entity_poly.pdbx_strand_id
1 'polypeptide(L)' 'MRASEMRKGQTVKIDGKLYAIVDFQHVKLGKGGAVYQTKLKSLTDGSIQNVRLRSE' A
#
# COMPACT_ATOMS: atom_id res chain seq x y z
N MET A 1 -7.90 5.55 -0.64
CA MET A 1 -6.57 6.20 -0.41
C MET A 1 -6.04 6.56 -1.78
N ARG A 2 -5.89 7.85 -2.07
CA ARG A 2 -5.46 8.25 -3.41
C ARG A 2 -3.98 7.97 -3.58
N ALA A 3 -3.61 7.54 -4.79
CA ALA A 3 -2.25 7.50 -5.31
C ALA A 3 -1.33 8.59 -4.75
N SER A 4 -1.83 9.83 -4.84
CA SER A 4 -1.13 11.07 -4.57
C SER A 4 -0.76 11.24 -3.09
N GLU A 5 -1.43 10.50 -2.21
CA GLU A 5 -1.26 10.60 -0.76
C GLU A 5 -0.33 9.52 -0.21
N MET A 6 -0.01 8.49 -1.01
CA MET A 6 0.87 7.40 -0.58
C MET A 6 2.33 7.86 -0.57
N ARG A 7 2.98 7.73 0.58
CA ARG A 7 4.41 8.00 0.74
C ARG A 7 5.13 6.85 1.43
N LYS A 8 6.37 6.59 1.04
CA LYS A 8 7.24 5.66 1.78
C LYS A 8 7.46 6.19 3.21
N GLY A 9 7.41 5.31 4.19
CA GLY A 9 7.48 5.63 5.62
C GLY A 9 6.15 6.07 6.24
N GLN A 10 5.11 6.31 5.45
CA GLN A 10 3.79 6.63 6.00
C GLN A 10 3.23 5.42 6.75
N THR A 11 2.69 5.69 7.95
CA THR A 11 2.02 4.67 8.75
C THR A 11 0.54 4.66 8.41
N VAL A 12 0.00 3.46 8.18
CA VAL A 12 -1.40 3.20 7.84
C VAL A 12 -1.96 2.16 8.81
N LYS A 13 -3.25 2.30 9.13
CA LYS A 13 -3.98 1.34 9.96
C LYS A 13 -4.85 0.45 9.06
N ILE A 14 -4.63 -0.86 9.10
CA ILE A 14 -5.37 -1.86 8.33
C ILE A 14 -5.81 -2.94 9.31
N ASP A 15 -7.12 -3.23 9.35
CA ASP A 15 -7.72 -4.25 10.23
C ASP A 15 -7.28 -4.14 11.70
N GLY A 16 -7.20 -2.90 12.20
CA GLY A 16 -6.79 -2.63 13.59
C GLY A 16 -5.27 -2.65 13.83
N LYS A 17 -4.47 -3.13 12.89
CA LYS A 17 -3.00 -3.21 12.97
C LYS A 17 -2.33 -2.05 12.25
N LEU A 18 -1.16 -1.65 12.74
CA LEU A 18 -0.36 -0.56 12.17
C LEU A 18 0.73 -1.10 11.25
N TYR A 19 0.83 -0.52 10.07
CA TYR A 19 1.80 -0.86 9.05
C TYR A 19 2.50 0.40 8.54
N ALA A 20 3.78 0.30 8.23
CA ALA A 20 4.51 1.32 7.48
C ALA A 20 4.61 0.93 6.00
N ILE A 21 4.36 1.88 5.10
CA ILE A 21 4.58 1.71 3.66
C ILE A 21 6.09 1.67 3.41
N VAL A 22 6.60 0.53 2.97
CA VAL A 22 8.01 0.36 2.61
C VAL A 22 8.23 0.69 1.15
N ASP A 23 7.31 0.24 0.30
CA ASP A 23 7.39 0.45 -1.13
C ASP A 23 6.00 0.42 -1.76
N PHE A 24 5.86 1.04 -2.93
CA PHE A 24 4.63 0.96 -3.71
C PHE A 24 4.90 1.15 -5.19
N GLN A 25 4.11 0.47 -6.02
CA GLN A 25 4.21 0.54 -7.47
C GLN A 25 2.84 0.81 -8.07
N HIS A 26 2.76 1.80 -8.95
CA HIS A 26 1.59 2.04 -9.76
C HIS A 26 1.60 1.10 -10.97
N VAL A 27 0.62 0.21 -11.04
CA VAL A 27 0.45 -0.76 -12.12
C VAL A 27 -0.82 -0.41 -12.91
N LYS A 28 -0.67 -0.13 -14.20
CA LYS A 28 -1.79 0.07 -15.13
C LYS A 28 -2.33 -1.29 -15.57
N LEU A 29 -3.64 -1.50 -15.46
CA LEU A 29 -4.33 -2.67 -15.97
C LEU A 29 -4.89 -2.35 -17.36
N GLY A 30 -4.73 -3.24 -18.33
CA GLY A 30 -5.04 -2.97 -19.73
C GLY A 30 -6.48 -2.47 -20.01
N LYS A 31 -7.46 -2.80 -19.16
CA LYS A 31 -8.86 -2.35 -19.27
C LYS A 31 -9.14 -0.99 -18.60
N GLY A 32 -8.15 -0.10 -18.49
CA GLY A 32 -8.33 1.27 -18.00
C GLY A 32 -8.35 1.44 -16.48
N GLY A 33 -8.25 0.35 -15.71
CA GLY A 33 -8.05 0.42 -14.26
C GLY A 33 -6.59 0.59 -13.88
N ALA A 34 -6.32 1.10 -12.69
CA ALA A 34 -4.98 1.10 -12.14
C ALA A 34 -4.97 0.66 -10.67
N VAL A 35 -3.89 0.02 -10.25
CA VAL A 35 -3.73 -0.50 -8.89
C VAL A 35 -2.36 -0.12 -8.34
N TYR A 36 -2.29 0.14 -7.04
CA TYR A 36 -1.06 0.28 -6.29
C TYR A 36 -0.71 -1.05 -5.63
N GLN A 37 0.36 -1.68 -6.11
CA GLN A 37 0.96 -2.80 -5.40
C GLN A 37 1.88 -2.25 -4.32
N THR A 38 1.46 -2.39 -3.07
CA THR A 38 2.09 -1.75 -1.91
C THR A 38 2.70 -2.82 -1.00
N LYS A 39 3.98 -2.64 -0.67
CA LYS A 39 4.67 -3.43 0.33
C LYS A 39 4.57 -2.71 1.67
N LEU A 40 3.96 -3.39 2.62
CA LEU A 40 3.69 -2.92 3.97
C LEU A 40 4.55 -3.71 4.96
N LYS A 41 5.11 -3.03 5.95
CA LYS A 41 5.79 -3.65 7.08
C LYS A 41 4.96 -3.41 8.34
N SER A 42 4.55 -4.48 9.00
CA SER A 42 3.87 -4.42 10.29
C SER A 42 4.78 -3.77 11.32
N LEU A 43 4.25 -2.80 12.07
CA LEU A 43 4.97 -2.16 13.15
C LEU A 43 4.94 -2.98 14.44
N THR A 44 4.09 -4.01 14.51
CA THR A 44 3.92 -4.85 15.71
C THR A 44 4.89 -6.02 15.72
N ASP A 45 5.03 -6.71 14.59
CA ASP A 45 5.82 -7.95 14.47
C ASP A 45 6.91 -7.88 13.38
N GLY A 46 6.99 -6.76 12.63
CA GLY A 46 7.97 -6.58 11.56
C GLY A 46 7.68 -7.38 10.27
N SER A 47 6.57 -8.13 10.21
CA SER A 47 6.20 -8.91 9.03
C SER A 47 5.97 -8.01 7.81
N ILE A 48 6.33 -8.53 6.62
CA ILE A 48 6.14 -7.82 5.36
C ILE A 48 4.96 -8.43 4.60
N GLN A 49 4.01 -7.59 4.20
CA GLN A 49 2.85 -7.98 3.42
C GLN A 49 2.77 -7.19 2.12
N ASN A 50 2.31 -7.83 1.05
CA ASN A 50 2.07 -7.19 -0.24
C ASN A 50 0.56 -7.08 -0.46
N VAL A 51 0.06 -5.86 -0.56
CA VAL A 51 -1.37 -5.57 -0.72
C VAL A 51 -1.58 -4.78 -2.00
N ARG A 52 -2.60 -5.13 -2.78
CA ARG A 52 -3.03 -4.35 -3.94
C ARG A 52 -4.17 -3.43 -3.53
N LEU A 53 -3.93 -2.13 -3.60
CA LEU A 53 -4.92 -1.10 -3.37
C LEU A 53 -5.43 -0.60 -4.73
N ARG A 54 -6.73 -0.46 -4.91
CA ARG A 54 -7.27 0.14 -6.15
C ARG A 54 -6.94 1.63 -6.17
N SER A 55 -6.50 2.13 -7.32
CA SER A 55 -6.41 3.58 -7.55
C SER A 55 -7.82 4.10 -7.79
N GLU A 56 -8.36 4.82 -6.82
CA GLU A 56 -9.53 5.68 -7.01
C GLU A 56 -9.10 7.07 -7.46
#